data_AF-E9FDE3-F1
#
_entry.id   AF-E9FDE3-F1
#
_cell.length_a   1.000
_cell.length_b   1.000
_cell.length_c   1.000
_cell.angle_alpha   90.00
_cell.angle_beta   90.00
_cell.angle_gamma   90.00
#
_symmetry.space_group_name_H-M   'P 1'
#
loop_
_entity.id
_entity.type
_entity.pdbx_description
1 polymer ?
#
loop_
_entity_poly.entity_id
_entity_poly.type
_entity_poly.pdbx_seq_one_letter_code
_entity_poly.pdbx_strand_id
1 'polypeptide(L)'
;MSQTSSASSRHRRCKKWQTFRPARNSLCDLLRRHARIPLFRPPVHWTDMHSQVLGAHFQELPPCDTPLPQNIPGTPPSKGHLLPSKAITTLSHALTEILHPDDACADLYSNATRKGSSAVKTVLSTLWPAIFGQPILFPQLHIFFGGRPCPIPVHMQLMWHYPDDNVQSSQSSFRSISTRPAESNGLFSGSAPAAHNPTGLPMICYIGQDQLATIRRSVFRIRPGSELCRNEPVSRLFFLRSKAVMPANLHHDAYLVAIFLAMAQRHFYDVPVPSSWRDSRWSPWAEKPPRPAFEDLKLRILTHDSDMEHFIIYTGHITSKFLDRFHDPSTTPTSDEIKDEGENDPLGIRIEYTKVPIWPILGLKERLGKGLGEEVVGQFNPSEMETWDTDSEDDAPRNTKRKREALGDMFRFEEETDDEQESSLKPKRQRLQEGPPIGVGA
;
A
#
# COMPACT_ATOMS: atom_id res chain seq x y z
N MET A 1 39.34 50.61 -55.54
CA MET A 1 40.01 50.34 -54.26
C MET A 1 39.01 49.62 -53.38
N SER A 2 39.07 48.28 -53.35
CA SER A 2 38.10 47.43 -52.66
C SER A 2 38.77 46.81 -51.45
N GLN A 3 38.25 47.09 -50.26
CA GLN A 3 38.74 46.56 -48.99
C GLN A 3 38.26 45.11 -48.82
N THR A 4 39.20 44.18 -48.60
CA THR A 4 38.93 42.81 -48.20
C THR A 4 38.99 42.69 -46.68
N SER A 5 37.87 42.34 -46.05
CA SER A 5 37.79 42.06 -44.62
C SER A 5 38.21 40.61 -44.34
N SER A 6 39.26 40.42 -43.54
CA SER A 6 39.69 39.11 -43.07
C SER A 6 38.82 38.66 -41.90
N ALA A 7 38.04 37.59 -42.08
CA ALA A 7 37.28 36.96 -41.01
C ALA A 7 38.21 36.18 -40.07
N SER A 8 38.28 36.57 -38.80
CA SER A 8 38.98 35.79 -37.76
C SER A 8 38.19 34.52 -37.44
N SER A 9 38.78 33.35 -37.63
CA SER A 9 38.19 32.07 -37.25
C SER A 9 38.19 31.93 -35.72
N ARG A 10 36.99 32.00 -35.12
CA ARG A 10 36.80 31.67 -33.71
C ARG A 10 36.91 30.15 -33.53
N HIS A 11 38.07 29.67 -33.12
CA HIS A 11 38.22 28.30 -32.62
C HIS A 11 37.26 28.09 -31.42
N ARG A 12 36.19 27.32 -31.64
CA ARG A 12 35.38 26.76 -30.55
C ARG A 12 36.29 25.86 -29.72
N ARG A 13 36.74 26.35 -28.56
CA ARG A 13 37.37 25.52 -27.52
C ARG A 13 36.36 24.44 -27.13
N CYS A 14 36.53 23.25 -27.68
CA CYS A 14 35.83 22.06 -27.23
C CYS A 14 36.29 21.81 -25.79
N LYS A 15 35.44 22.13 -24.81
CA LYS A 15 35.71 21.86 -23.39
C LYS A 15 35.97 20.37 -23.25
N LYS A 16 37.19 19.98 -22.88
CA LYS A 16 37.52 18.61 -22.48
C LYS A 16 36.55 18.24 -21.37
N TRP A 17 35.69 17.26 -21.62
CA TRP A 17 34.85 16.66 -20.60
C TRP A 17 35.80 15.97 -19.64
N GLN A 18 36.15 16.63 -18.53
CA GLN A 18 36.81 15.96 -17.42
C GLN A 18 35.92 14.78 -17.05
N THR A 19 36.47 13.57 -17.19
CA THR A 19 35.80 12.33 -16.81
C THR A 19 35.57 12.39 -15.31
N PHE A 20 34.40 12.89 -14.91
CA PHE A 20 33.98 12.97 -13.53
C PHE A 20 34.03 11.56 -12.93
N ARG A 21 35.01 11.32 -12.05
CA ARG A 21 35.13 10.07 -11.31
C ARG A 21 34.31 10.24 -10.03
N PRO A 22 33.24 9.45 -9.85
CA PRO A 22 32.43 9.51 -8.64
C PRO A 22 33.28 9.06 -7.44
N ALA A 23 32.90 9.52 -6.24
CA ALA A 23 33.58 9.13 -5.01
C ALA A 23 33.48 7.61 -4.82
N ARG A 24 34.53 7.00 -4.26
CA ARG A 24 34.58 5.56 -4.00
C ARG A 24 33.41 5.15 -3.11
N ASN A 25 32.64 4.13 -3.49
CA ASN A 25 31.43 3.65 -2.79
C ASN A 25 30.20 4.58 -2.84
N SER A 26 30.23 5.66 -3.61
CA SER A 26 29.00 6.41 -3.94
C SER A 26 28.04 5.56 -4.79
N LEU A 27 26.75 5.93 -4.89
CA LEU A 27 25.80 5.18 -5.72
C LEU A 27 26.26 5.15 -7.19
N CYS A 28 26.80 6.24 -7.72
CA CYS A 28 27.35 6.30 -9.06
C CYS A 28 28.59 5.39 -9.25
N ASP A 29 29.44 5.25 -8.23
CA ASP A 29 30.56 4.32 -8.28
C ASP A 29 30.09 2.85 -8.22
N LEU A 30 29.12 2.55 -7.35
CA LEU A 30 28.49 1.22 -7.31
C LEU A 30 27.83 0.86 -8.64
N LEU A 31 27.08 1.79 -9.24
CA LEU A 31 26.49 1.63 -10.56
C LEU A 31 27.55 1.37 -11.64
N ARG A 32 28.72 2.01 -11.56
CA ARG A 32 29.84 1.76 -12.49
C ARG A 32 30.46 0.38 -12.28
N ARG A 33 30.70 -0.04 -11.03
CA ARG A 33 31.23 -1.37 -10.70
C ARG A 33 30.27 -2.48 -11.13
N HIS A 34 28.97 -2.23 -10.99
CA HIS A 34 27.90 -3.13 -11.40
C HIS A 34 27.20 -2.63 -12.66
N ALA A 35 27.94 -2.23 -13.71
CA ALA A 35 27.39 -1.65 -14.94
C ALA A 35 26.35 -2.52 -15.68
N ARG A 36 26.30 -3.83 -15.38
CA ARG A 36 25.29 -4.76 -15.90
C ARG A 36 23.97 -4.75 -15.11
N ILE A 37 23.92 -4.03 -13.99
CA ILE A 37 22.81 -3.93 -13.03
C ILE A 37 22.41 -2.45 -12.90
N PRO A 38 21.56 -1.93 -13.80
CA PRO A 38 21.13 -0.55 -13.71
C PRO A 38 20.10 -0.38 -12.59
N LEU A 39 20.43 0.36 -11.50
CA LEU A 39 19.44 0.79 -10.48
C LEU A 39 18.30 1.63 -11.07
N PHE A 40 18.50 2.18 -12.28
CA PHE A 40 17.46 2.88 -13.05
C PHE A 40 16.42 1.96 -13.69
N ARG A 41 16.54 0.64 -13.53
CA ARG A 41 15.44 -0.25 -13.88
C ARG A 41 14.25 0.01 -12.96
N PRO A 42 13.02 -0.20 -13.47
CA PRO A 42 11.84 -0.25 -12.62
C PRO A 42 12.10 -1.12 -11.38
N PRO A 43 11.69 -0.68 -10.18
CA PRO A 43 11.81 -1.47 -8.96
C PRO A 43 11.32 -2.91 -9.06
N VAL A 44 10.30 -3.14 -9.90
CA VAL A 44 9.78 -4.48 -10.17
C VAL A 44 10.78 -5.44 -10.82
N HIS A 45 11.87 -4.93 -11.41
CA HIS A 45 12.96 -5.72 -11.97
C HIS A 45 14.16 -5.83 -11.01
N TRP A 46 14.07 -5.26 -9.80
CA TRP A 46 15.15 -5.34 -8.82
C TRP A 46 15.26 -6.76 -8.29
N THR A 47 16.49 -7.24 -8.20
CA THR A 47 16.87 -8.57 -7.72
C THR A 47 17.60 -8.47 -6.40
N ASP A 48 17.95 -9.60 -5.79
CA ASP A 48 18.72 -9.65 -4.54
C ASP A 48 20.05 -8.89 -4.63
N MET A 49 20.66 -8.84 -5.83
CA MET A 49 21.84 -8.02 -6.07
C MET A 49 21.58 -6.52 -5.84
N HIS A 50 20.37 -6.03 -6.13
CA HIS A 50 20.02 -4.63 -5.87
C HIS A 50 19.92 -4.39 -4.36
N SER A 51 19.32 -5.31 -3.60
CA SER A 51 19.31 -5.26 -2.13
C SER A 51 20.73 -5.21 -1.57
N GLN A 52 21.63 -6.08 -2.05
CA GLN A 52 23.03 -6.11 -1.62
C GLN A 52 23.79 -4.81 -1.96
N VAL A 53 23.64 -4.31 -3.18
CA VAL A 53 24.31 -3.07 -3.63
C VAL A 53 23.81 -1.84 -2.86
N LEU A 54 22.53 -1.84 -2.46
CA LEU A 54 21.96 -0.79 -1.62
C LEU A 54 22.28 -0.96 -0.13
N GLY A 55 22.97 -2.03 0.28
CA GLY A 55 23.27 -2.31 1.68
C GLY A 55 22.00 -2.62 2.49
N ALA A 56 21.03 -3.30 1.88
CA ALA A 56 19.82 -3.72 2.59
C ALA A 56 20.09 -4.97 3.42
N HIS A 57 19.85 -4.87 4.72
CA HIS A 57 20.01 -5.95 5.69
C HIS A 57 18.66 -6.36 6.25
N PHE A 58 18.27 -7.62 6.01
CA PHE A 58 17.04 -8.19 6.52
C PHE A 58 17.32 -9.01 7.78
N GLN A 59 16.52 -8.81 8.83
CA GLN A 59 16.64 -9.52 10.10
C GLN A 59 15.27 -10.04 10.54
N GLU A 60 15.16 -11.35 10.70
CA GLU A 60 13.98 -11.97 11.32
C GLU A 60 14.03 -11.74 12.84
N LEU A 61 12.93 -11.24 13.39
CA LEU A 61 12.71 -11.10 14.82
C LEU A 61 11.80 -12.23 15.33
N PRO A 62 11.78 -12.48 16.65
CA PRO A 62 10.88 -13.47 17.24
C PRO A 62 9.42 -13.20 16.86
N PRO A 63 8.64 -14.24 16.58
CA PRO A 63 7.25 -14.08 16.18
C PRO A 63 6.38 -13.62 17.35
N CYS A 64 5.31 -12.87 17.05
CA CYS A 64 4.42 -12.28 18.05
C CYS A 64 3.22 -13.20 18.31
N ASP A 65 3.45 -14.29 19.02
CA ASP A 65 2.50 -15.41 19.12
C ASP A 65 1.60 -15.34 20.36
N THR A 66 2.07 -14.63 21.38
CA THR A 66 1.44 -14.59 22.70
C THR A 66 0.66 -13.29 22.86
N PRO A 67 -0.69 -13.31 22.89
CA PRO A 67 -1.45 -12.14 23.30
C PRO A 67 -1.21 -11.85 24.78
N LEU A 68 -1.35 -10.58 25.17
CA LEU A 68 -1.35 -10.14 26.57
C LEU A 68 -2.70 -9.49 26.86
N PRO A 69 -3.43 -9.90 27.92
CA PRO A 69 -3.11 -10.97 28.87
C PRO A 69 -3.15 -12.38 28.24
N GLN A 70 -2.38 -13.31 28.81
CA GLN A 70 -2.40 -14.71 28.38
C GLN A 70 -3.76 -15.33 28.73
N ASN A 71 -4.36 -16.08 27.80
CA ASN A 71 -5.53 -16.91 28.11
C ASN A 71 -5.13 -17.99 29.12
N ILE A 72 -5.54 -17.83 30.38
CA ILE A 72 -5.28 -18.81 31.42
C ILE A 72 -6.24 -20.00 31.20
N PRO A 73 -5.75 -21.23 31.00
CA PRO A 73 -6.61 -22.40 30.88
C PRO A 73 -7.52 -22.51 32.12
N GLY A 74 -8.84 -22.52 31.91
CA GLY A 74 -9.84 -22.61 32.98
C GLY A 74 -10.58 -21.32 33.30
N THR A 75 -10.22 -20.17 32.71
CA THR A 75 -11.11 -19.00 32.73
C THR A 75 -12.33 -19.25 31.84
N PRO A 76 -13.53 -18.80 32.25
CA PRO A 76 -14.73 -18.95 31.42
C PRO A 76 -14.51 -18.26 30.06
N PRO A 77 -15.00 -18.84 28.95
CA PRO A 77 -14.91 -18.21 27.64
C PRO A 77 -15.57 -16.83 27.69
N SER A 78 -14.97 -15.83 27.03
CA SER A 78 -15.59 -14.52 26.89
C SER A 78 -16.96 -14.62 26.22
N LYS A 79 -17.83 -13.61 26.39
CA LYS A 79 -19.17 -13.64 25.77
C LYS A 79 -19.07 -13.79 24.25
N GLY A 80 -18.07 -13.18 23.62
CA GLY A 80 -17.78 -13.25 22.19
C GLY A 80 -17.38 -14.63 21.69
N HIS A 81 -16.89 -15.52 22.57
CA HIS A 81 -16.69 -16.93 22.25
C HIS A 81 -18.00 -17.73 22.23
N LEU A 82 -18.99 -17.34 23.04
CA LEU A 82 -20.28 -18.02 23.14
C LEU A 82 -21.31 -17.45 22.14
N LEU A 83 -21.20 -16.17 21.81
CA LEU A 83 -22.05 -15.43 20.88
C LEU A 83 -21.16 -14.50 20.05
N PRO A 84 -20.77 -14.89 18.82
CA PRO A 84 -19.89 -14.07 18.00
C PRO A 84 -20.55 -12.74 17.67
N SER A 85 -19.91 -11.64 18.06
CA SER A 85 -20.37 -10.30 17.73
C SER A 85 -20.27 -10.03 16.22
N LYS A 86 -20.88 -8.93 15.77
CA LYS A 86 -20.81 -8.50 14.38
C LYS A 86 -19.36 -8.22 13.98
N ALA A 87 -18.59 -7.59 14.87
CA ALA A 87 -17.16 -7.36 14.67
C ALA A 87 -16.38 -8.68 14.49
N ILE A 88 -16.56 -9.67 15.37
CA ILE A 88 -15.88 -10.98 15.27
C ILE A 88 -16.27 -11.70 13.97
N THR A 89 -17.55 -11.70 13.61
CA THR A 89 -18.03 -12.34 12.37
C THR A 89 -17.42 -11.66 11.14
N THR A 90 -17.34 -10.32 11.14
CA THR A 90 -16.73 -9.52 10.06
C THR A 90 -15.23 -9.79 9.96
N LEU A 91 -14.52 -9.84 11.09
CA LEU A 91 -13.10 -10.19 11.15
C LEU A 91 -12.87 -11.61 10.62
N SER A 92 -13.66 -12.59 11.07
CA SER A 92 -13.55 -13.97 10.60
C SER A 92 -13.70 -14.07 9.09
N HIS A 93 -14.73 -13.43 8.51
CA HIS A 93 -14.94 -13.45 7.07
C HIS A 93 -13.77 -12.78 6.32
N ALA A 94 -13.31 -11.62 6.78
CA ALA A 94 -12.22 -10.90 6.13
C ALA A 94 -10.88 -11.66 6.23
N LEU A 95 -10.58 -12.29 7.37
CA LEU A 95 -9.36 -13.11 7.53
C LEU A 95 -9.39 -14.35 6.64
N THR A 96 -10.55 -15.01 6.52
CA THR A 96 -10.72 -16.12 5.58
C THR A 96 -10.54 -15.66 4.13
N GLU A 97 -11.07 -14.49 3.75
CA GLU A 97 -10.90 -13.92 2.40
C GLU A 97 -9.44 -13.58 2.08
N ILE A 98 -8.63 -13.20 3.07
CA ILE A 98 -7.18 -12.98 2.90
C ILE A 98 -6.46 -14.28 2.60
N LEU A 99 -6.78 -15.36 3.33
CA LEU A 99 -6.09 -16.65 3.22
C LEU A 99 -6.57 -17.48 2.02
N HIS A 100 -7.85 -17.39 1.70
CA HIS A 100 -8.52 -18.18 0.67
C HIS A 100 -9.32 -17.26 -0.25
N PRO A 101 -8.65 -16.50 -1.14
CA PRO A 101 -9.36 -15.69 -2.11
C PRO A 101 -10.15 -16.60 -3.06
N ASP A 102 -11.49 -16.50 -3.07
CA ASP A 102 -12.39 -17.33 -3.89
C ASP A 102 -11.86 -17.56 -5.33
N ASP A 103 -11.55 -18.83 -5.64
CA ASP A 103 -11.05 -19.30 -6.95
C ASP A 103 -12.03 -19.05 -8.12
N ALA A 104 -13.30 -18.81 -7.82
CA ALA A 104 -14.36 -18.62 -8.82
C ALA A 104 -14.18 -17.36 -9.70
N CYS A 105 -13.20 -16.49 -9.39
CA CYS A 105 -12.90 -15.28 -10.17
C CYS A 105 -11.41 -15.20 -10.58
N ALA A 106 -10.78 -16.35 -10.86
CA ALA A 106 -9.40 -16.44 -11.35
C ALA A 106 -9.16 -15.74 -12.71
N ASP A 107 -10.22 -15.38 -13.44
CA ASP A 107 -10.11 -14.90 -14.82
C ASP A 107 -9.65 -13.43 -14.95
N LEU A 108 -9.59 -12.66 -13.86
CA LEU A 108 -9.08 -11.29 -13.90
C LEU A 108 -8.17 -10.98 -12.70
N TYR A 109 -6.86 -10.95 -12.96
CA TYR A 109 -5.77 -10.55 -12.06
C TYR A 109 -6.08 -9.32 -11.17
N SER A 110 -6.90 -8.39 -11.64
CA SER A 110 -7.32 -7.19 -10.91
C SER A 110 -8.28 -7.49 -9.75
N ASN A 111 -9.09 -8.53 -9.83
CA ASN A 111 -10.22 -8.75 -8.91
C ASN A 111 -9.78 -9.46 -7.62
N ALA A 112 -8.99 -10.52 -7.72
CA ALA A 112 -8.42 -11.21 -6.55
C ALA A 112 -7.52 -10.26 -5.73
N THR A 113 -6.68 -9.49 -6.42
CA THR A 113 -5.84 -8.44 -5.82
C THR A 113 -6.66 -7.38 -5.07
N ARG A 114 -7.82 -7.01 -5.61
CA ARG A 114 -8.73 -6.02 -5.01
C ARG A 114 -9.43 -6.58 -3.77
N LYS A 115 -9.90 -7.83 -3.84
CA LYS A 115 -10.53 -8.55 -2.73
C LYS A 115 -9.61 -8.64 -1.51
N GLY A 116 -8.39 -9.17 -1.67
CA GLY A 116 -7.42 -9.26 -0.58
C GLY A 116 -7.07 -7.90 0.05
N SER A 117 -6.93 -6.84 -0.77
CA SER A 117 -6.74 -5.48 -0.23
C SER A 117 -7.97 -4.94 0.51
N SER A 118 -9.18 -5.26 0.04
CA SER A 118 -10.41 -4.87 0.73
C SER A 118 -10.54 -5.58 2.07
N ALA A 119 -10.20 -6.86 2.12
CA ALA A 119 -10.25 -7.65 3.34
C ALA A 119 -9.23 -7.16 4.38
N VAL A 120 -7.98 -6.89 4.01
CA VAL A 120 -6.98 -6.29 4.92
C VAL A 120 -7.41 -4.92 5.42
N LYS A 121 -7.98 -4.08 4.55
CA LYS A 121 -8.58 -2.82 4.97
C LYS A 121 -9.64 -3.05 6.05
N THR A 122 -10.58 -3.97 5.82
CA THR A 122 -11.65 -4.30 6.78
C THR A 122 -11.07 -4.74 8.12
N VAL A 123 -10.09 -5.65 8.12
CA VAL A 123 -9.43 -6.13 9.34
C VAL A 123 -8.82 -4.97 10.11
N LEU A 124 -7.94 -4.19 9.49
CA LEU A 124 -7.27 -3.08 10.18
C LEU A 124 -8.24 -1.99 10.65
N SER A 125 -9.27 -1.67 9.86
CA SER A 125 -10.29 -0.69 10.26
C SER A 125 -11.20 -1.19 11.38
N THR A 126 -11.36 -2.50 11.54
CA THR A 126 -12.13 -3.09 12.64
C THR A 126 -11.30 -3.13 13.93
N LEU A 127 -10.00 -3.43 13.82
CA LEU A 127 -9.08 -3.47 14.96
C LEU A 127 -8.71 -2.07 15.49
N TRP A 128 -8.43 -1.11 14.61
CA TRP A 128 -8.11 0.28 14.96
C TRP A 128 -8.78 1.28 13.99
N PRO A 129 -10.08 1.57 14.15
CA PRO A 129 -10.85 2.42 13.23
C PRO A 129 -10.32 3.85 13.12
N ALA A 130 -9.82 4.42 14.22
CA ALA A 130 -9.30 5.79 14.24
C ALA A 130 -8.04 5.97 13.37
N ILE A 131 -7.23 4.93 13.26
CA ILE A 131 -5.91 4.99 12.60
C ILE A 131 -6.02 4.46 11.17
N PHE A 132 -6.75 3.37 10.97
CA PHE A 132 -6.83 2.67 9.68
C PHE A 132 -8.13 2.90 8.90
N GLY A 133 -9.01 3.80 9.36
CA GLY A 133 -10.31 4.05 8.74
C GLY A 133 -10.26 4.60 7.30
N GLN A 134 -9.21 5.33 6.93
CA GLN A 134 -9.09 5.98 5.63
C GLN A 134 -7.78 5.62 4.91
N PRO A 135 -7.69 4.44 4.27
CA PRO A 135 -6.55 4.08 3.43
C PRO A 135 -6.58 4.80 2.07
N ILE A 136 -5.40 5.05 1.54
CA ILE A 136 -5.17 5.39 0.13
C ILE A 136 -5.05 4.08 -0.65
N LEU A 137 -5.92 3.91 -1.65
CA LEU A 137 -5.93 2.72 -2.52
C LEU A 137 -4.96 2.91 -3.69
N PHE A 138 -4.18 1.87 -3.98
CA PHE A 138 -3.22 1.80 -5.07
C PHE A 138 -2.28 3.02 -5.21
N PRO A 139 -1.59 3.44 -4.13
CA PRO A 139 -0.74 4.61 -4.21
C PRO A 139 0.48 4.35 -5.10
N GLN A 140 0.93 5.43 -5.75
CA GLN A 140 2.12 5.47 -6.58
C GLN A 140 3.13 6.42 -5.97
N LEU A 141 4.29 5.89 -5.60
CA LEU A 141 5.39 6.69 -5.02
C LEU A 141 6.59 6.69 -5.97
N HIS A 142 7.23 7.85 -6.10
CA HIS A 142 8.40 8.00 -6.95
C HIS A 142 9.67 7.86 -6.13
N ILE A 143 10.66 7.19 -6.72
CA ILE A 143 12.03 7.19 -6.18
C ILE A 143 12.77 8.38 -6.78
N PHE A 144 13.43 9.18 -5.95
CA PHE A 144 14.25 10.30 -6.35
C PHE A 144 15.74 9.91 -6.42
N PHE A 145 16.43 10.37 -7.45
CA PHE A 145 17.87 10.17 -7.64
C PHE A 145 18.50 11.48 -8.11
N GLY A 146 19.48 12.00 -7.37
CA GLY A 146 20.05 13.33 -7.64
C GLY A 146 19.03 14.46 -7.46
N GLY A 147 18.02 14.27 -6.60
CA GLY A 147 16.91 15.19 -6.40
C GLY A 147 15.85 15.17 -7.52
N ARG A 148 15.92 14.23 -8.48
CA ARG A 148 14.97 14.14 -9.59
C ARG A 148 14.13 12.87 -9.49
N PRO A 149 12.81 12.93 -9.76
CA PRO A 149 11.97 11.75 -9.71
C PRO A 149 12.32 10.79 -10.86
N CYS A 150 12.47 9.52 -10.53
CA CYS A 150 12.51 8.44 -11.49
C CYS A 150 11.11 8.28 -12.11
N PRO A 151 10.99 8.17 -13.45
CA PRO A 151 9.70 8.10 -14.14
C PRO A 151 8.92 6.81 -13.85
N ILE A 152 9.47 5.89 -13.07
CA ILE A 152 8.88 4.58 -12.82
C ILE A 152 8.48 4.50 -11.33
N PRO A 153 7.19 4.68 -11.00
CA PRO A 153 6.74 4.64 -9.62
C PRO A 153 6.73 3.23 -9.04
N VAL A 154 6.92 3.17 -7.73
CA VAL A 154 6.63 2.00 -6.89
C VAL A 154 5.13 1.98 -6.62
N HIS A 155 4.54 0.81 -6.79
CA HIS A 155 3.11 0.56 -6.57
C HIS A 155 2.93 -0.34 -5.35
N MET A 156 1.86 -0.09 -4.60
CA MET A 156 1.40 -0.91 -3.46
C MET A 156 -0.14 -0.98 -3.47
N GLN A 157 -0.76 -1.82 -2.63
CA GLN A 157 -2.22 -1.96 -2.62
C GLN A 157 -2.89 -0.91 -1.75
N LEU A 158 -2.37 -0.69 -0.54
CA LEU A 158 -2.91 0.27 0.41
C LEU A 158 -1.77 1.05 1.05
N MET A 159 -2.05 2.27 1.48
CA MET A 159 -1.17 3.07 2.32
C MET A 159 -2.00 3.89 3.30
N TRP A 160 -1.47 4.05 4.51
CA TRP A 160 -2.01 4.92 5.54
C TRP A 160 -0.96 5.96 5.89
N HIS A 161 -1.44 7.17 6.17
CA HIS A 161 -0.62 8.29 6.58
C HIS A 161 -0.67 8.47 8.09
N TYR A 162 0.31 9.19 8.64
CA TYR A 162 0.22 9.65 10.02
C TYR A 162 -1.02 10.54 10.18
N PRO A 163 -1.81 10.36 11.25
CA PRO A 163 -3.00 11.15 11.49
C PRO A 163 -2.65 12.62 11.68
N ASP A 164 -3.57 13.49 11.30
CA ASP A 164 -3.47 14.92 11.59
C ASP A 164 -3.78 15.16 13.07
N ASP A 165 -2.87 15.81 13.80
CA ASP A 165 -3.04 16.19 15.21
C ASP A 165 -4.33 17.01 15.46
N ASN A 166 -4.89 17.60 14.41
CA ASN A 166 -6.11 18.40 14.45
C ASN A 166 -7.42 17.60 14.31
N VAL A 167 -7.38 16.26 14.22
CA VAL A 167 -8.59 15.43 13.96
C VAL A 167 -9.18 14.83 15.25
N GLN A 168 -8.84 15.35 16.43
CA GLN A 168 -9.71 15.18 17.59
C GLN A 168 -10.97 16.04 17.43
N SER A 169 -12.06 15.36 17.09
CA SER A 169 -13.44 15.85 16.96
C SER A 169 -13.76 16.61 15.65
N SER A 170 -14.52 15.96 14.77
CA SER A 170 -15.50 16.61 13.90
C SER A 170 -16.39 15.54 13.24
N GLN A 171 -17.39 15.06 13.98
CA GLN A 171 -18.66 14.73 13.35
C GLN A 171 -19.29 16.05 12.88
N SER A 172 -19.57 16.18 11.57
CA SER A 172 -20.19 17.35 10.92
C SER A 172 -19.29 18.61 10.95
N SER A 173 -19.31 19.58 10.04
CA SER A 173 -20.06 19.88 8.83
C SER A 173 -19.38 21.11 8.20
N PHE A 174 -19.56 21.31 6.89
CA PHE A 174 -19.19 22.50 6.10
C PHE A 174 -17.73 23.02 6.16
N ARG A 175 -17.01 22.82 5.05
CA ARG A 175 -15.81 23.60 4.71
C ARG A 175 -16.20 25.08 4.54
N SER A 176 -15.98 25.89 5.56
CA SER A 176 -15.92 27.34 5.40
C SER A 176 -14.50 27.74 4.97
N ILE A 177 -14.43 28.38 3.80
CA ILE A 177 -13.22 28.97 3.23
C ILE A 177 -12.73 30.07 4.19
N SER A 178 -11.64 29.81 4.90
CA SER A 178 -10.93 30.82 5.68
C SER A 178 -10.01 31.62 4.74
N THR A 179 -10.32 32.89 4.55
CA THR A 179 -9.49 33.86 3.84
C THR A 179 -8.20 34.08 4.62
N ARG A 180 -7.07 33.59 4.10
CA ARG A 180 -5.73 33.95 4.59
C ARG A 180 -5.47 35.43 4.28
N PRO A 181 -4.90 36.21 5.21
CA PRO A 181 -4.43 37.54 4.89
C PRO A 181 -3.24 37.44 3.94
N ALA A 182 -3.20 38.32 2.95
CA ALA A 182 -2.07 38.47 2.05
C ALA A 182 -0.90 39.07 2.85
N GLU A 183 0.08 38.25 3.21
CA GLU A 183 1.35 38.74 3.75
C GLU A 183 2.46 38.61 2.70
N SER A 184 3.17 39.72 2.62
CA SER A 184 4.08 40.18 1.60
C SER A 184 5.39 39.41 1.53
N ASN A 185 5.95 39.39 0.32
CA ASN A 185 7.31 39.00 0.02
C ASN A 185 8.35 39.57 1.00
N GLY A 186 9.25 38.69 1.45
CA GLY A 186 10.63 39.01 1.81
C GLY A 186 10.84 39.47 3.25
N LEU A 187 11.45 38.60 4.06
CA LEU A 187 12.77 38.79 4.67
C LEU A 187 13.00 37.72 5.74
N PHE A 188 14.23 37.22 5.76
CA PHE A 188 14.78 36.21 6.65
C PHE A 188 14.29 36.32 8.10
N SER A 189 13.46 35.36 8.52
CA SER A 189 13.25 35.05 9.93
C SER A 189 13.99 33.75 10.22
N GLY A 190 15.06 33.85 11.02
CA GLY A 190 15.85 32.72 11.50
C GLY A 190 15.06 31.91 12.52
N SER A 191 14.01 31.23 12.08
CA SER A 191 13.45 30.12 12.84
C SER A 191 14.42 28.95 12.76
N ALA A 192 14.73 28.34 13.91
CA ALA A 192 15.31 27.00 13.95
C ALA A 192 14.58 26.09 12.95
N PRO A 193 15.28 25.14 12.27
CA PRO A 193 14.60 24.24 11.35
C PRO A 193 13.42 23.61 12.09
N ALA A 194 12.21 23.88 11.61
CA ALA A 194 11.01 23.29 12.19
C ALA A 194 11.20 21.78 12.17
N ALA A 195 11.07 21.14 13.35
CA ALA A 195 11.19 19.69 13.47
C ALA A 195 10.31 19.01 12.41
N HIS A 196 10.82 17.97 11.77
CA HIS A 196 10.08 17.24 10.73
C HIS A 196 8.71 16.82 11.26
N ASN A 197 7.65 17.35 10.64
CA ASN A 197 6.28 17.00 11.02
C ASN A 197 5.81 15.82 10.15
N PRO A 198 5.61 14.60 10.70
CA PRO A 198 5.20 13.44 9.94
C PRO A 198 3.72 13.48 9.50
N THR A 199 2.92 14.43 9.98
CA THR A 199 1.48 14.54 9.71
C THR A 199 1.15 14.48 8.20
N GLY A 200 0.22 13.60 7.82
CA GLY A 200 -0.21 13.44 6.43
C GLY A 200 0.81 12.78 5.49
N LEU A 201 1.93 12.28 6.01
CA LEU A 201 2.97 11.56 5.26
C LEU A 201 2.85 10.04 5.47
N PRO A 202 3.47 9.21 4.59
CA PRO A 202 3.38 7.75 4.68
C PRO A 202 3.81 7.20 6.04
N MET A 203 2.97 6.35 6.64
CA MET A 203 3.26 5.68 7.90
C MET A 203 3.47 4.19 7.69
N ILE A 204 2.49 3.57 7.01
CA ILE A 204 2.47 2.14 6.74
C ILE A 204 1.81 1.86 5.40
N CYS A 205 2.29 0.85 4.70
CA CYS A 205 1.62 0.35 3.49
C CYS A 205 1.36 -1.15 3.56
N TYR A 206 0.49 -1.63 2.68
CA TYR A 206 0.21 -3.05 2.50
C TYR A 206 0.46 -3.50 1.07
N ILE A 207 1.08 -4.67 0.94
CA ILE A 207 1.26 -5.40 -0.32
C ILE A 207 1.16 -6.91 -0.05
N GLY A 208 0.32 -7.62 -0.78
CA GLY A 208 0.22 -9.08 -0.69
C GLY A 208 1.42 -9.77 -1.34
N GLN A 209 1.95 -10.84 -0.71
CA GLN A 209 3.08 -11.59 -1.27
C GLN A 209 2.72 -12.22 -2.63
N ASP A 210 1.51 -12.78 -2.76
CA ASP A 210 1.02 -13.32 -4.04
C ASP A 210 0.91 -12.26 -5.13
N GLN A 211 0.48 -11.07 -4.74
CA GLN A 211 0.43 -9.96 -5.67
C GLN A 211 1.83 -9.61 -6.14
N LEU A 212 2.80 -9.49 -5.22
CA LEU A 212 4.19 -9.17 -5.56
C LEU A 212 4.80 -10.24 -6.47
N ALA A 213 4.60 -11.52 -6.16
CA ALA A 213 5.02 -12.63 -7.00
C ALA A 213 4.38 -12.56 -8.39
N THR A 214 3.09 -12.22 -8.48
CA THR A 214 2.39 -12.11 -9.76
C THR A 214 2.79 -10.88 -10.56
N ILE A 215 3.02 -9.74 -9.89
CA ILE A 215 3.60 -8.54 -10.50
C ILE A 215 4.93 -8.94 -11.14
N ARG A 216 5.83 -9.62 -10.40
CA ARG A 216 7.13 -10.09 -10.88
C ARG A 216 7.02 -11.10 -12.05
N ARG A 217 6.04 -12.00 -12.01
CA ARG A 217 5.77 -12.97 -13.11
C ARG A 217 5.27 -12.29 -14.38
N SER A 218 4.54 -11.18 -14.25
CA SER A 218 3.89 -10.46 -15.35
C SER A 218 4.64 -9.22 -15.85
N VAL A 219 5.84 -8.95 -15.31
CA VAL A 219 6.69 -7.80 -15.69
C VAL A 219 6.93 -7.73 -17.20
N PHE A 220 7.15 -8.88 -17.82
CA PHE A 220 7.36 -8.96 -19.25
C PHE A 220 6.02 -9.19 -19.96
N ARG A 221 5.25 -8.11 -20.15
CA ARG A 221 3.96 -8.16 -20.84
C ARG A 221 4.13 -8.65 -22.27
N ILE A 222 3.37 -9.68 -22.63
CA ILE A 222 3.27 -10.19 -23.99
C ILE A 222 2.04 -9.53 -24.59
N ARG A 223 2.25 -8.70 -25.62
CA ARG A 223 1.11 -8.17 -26.37
C ARG A 223 0.43 -9.38 -27.03
N PRO A 224 -0.88 -9.59 -26.82
CA PRO A 224 -1.58 -10.64 -27.53
C PRO A 224 -1.44 -10.41 -29.04
N GLY A 225 -1.19 -11.48 -29.79
CA GLY A 225 -1.07 -11.43 -31.24
C GLY A 225 -2.40 -11.05 -31.89
N SER A 226 -2.37 -10.81 -33.21
CA SER A 226 -3.52 -10.40 -34.03
C SER A 226 -4.73 -11.34 -33.93
N GLU A 227 -4.55 -12.57 -33.44
CA GLU A 227 -5.60 -13.60 -33.38
C GLU A 227 -5.95 -14.04 -31.95
N LEU A 228 -5.61 -13.27 -30.90
CA LEU A 228 -5.78 -13.67 -29.48
C LEU A 228 -5.02 -14.95 -29.08
N CYS A 229 -4.42 -15.66 -30.04
CA CYS A 229 -3.55 -16.80 -29.83
C CYS A 229 -2.29 -16.35 -29.09
N ARG A 230 -2.11 -16.88 -27.87
CA ARG A 230 -0.94 -16.64 -27.05
C ARG A 230 0.28 -17.27 -27.72
N ASN A 231 1.32 -16.47 -27.99
CA ASN A 231 2.57 -17.00 -28.51
C ASN A 231 3.28 -17.77 -27.38
N GLU A 232 3.10 -19.09 -27.38
CA GLU A 232 3.54 -19.98 -26.32
C GLU A 232 5.08 -20.01 -26.17
N PRO A 233 5.89 -20.13 -27.25
CA PRO A 233 7.34 -20.00 -27.14
C PRO A 233 7.81 -18.68 -26.51
N VAL A 234 7.20 -17.57 -26.91
CA VAL A 234 7.49 -16.24 -26.34
C VAL A 234 7.04 -16.18 -24.88
N SER A 235 5.91 -16.81 -24.54
CA SER A 235 5.42 -16.94 -23.16
C SER A 235 6.38 -17.70 -22.27
N ARG A 236 6.92 -18.82 -22.75
CA ARG A 236 7.94 -19.59 -22.04
C ARG A 236 9.24 -18.81 -21.87
N LEU A 237 9.69 -18.10 -22.90
CA LEU A 237 10.89 -17.26 -22.81
C LEU A 237 10.74 -16.16 -21.75
N PHE A 238 9.61 -15.47 -21.73
CA PHE A 238 9.35 -14.42 -20.74
C PHE A 238 9.14 -14.97 -19.34
N PHE A 239 8.52 -16.14 -19.20
CA PHE A 239 8.44 -16.86 -17.94
C PHE A 239 9.83 -17.24 -17.41
N LEU A 240 10.73 -17.75 -18.27
CA LEU A 240 12.12 -18.02 -17.89
C LEU A 240 12.86 -16.74 -17.47
N ARG A 241 12.59 -15.61 -18.13
CA ARG A 241 13.15 -14.30 -17.73
C ARG A 241 12.59 -13.79 -16.41
N SER A 242 11.32 -14.01 -16.11
CA SER A 242 10.73 -13.55 -14.84
C SER A 242 11.27 -14.34 -13.64
N LYS A 243 11.67 -15.61 -13.82
CA LYS A 243 12.38 -16.37 -12.78
C LYS A 243 13.69 -15.70 -12.32
N ALA A 244 14.41 -15.05 -13.23
CA ALA A 244 15.66 -14.33 -12.88
C ALA A 244 15.42 -13.09 -12.01
N VAL A 245 14.16 -12.66 -11.89
CA VAL A 245 13.73 -11.52 -11.08
C VAL A 245 13.12 -12.00 -9.76
N MET A 246 12.84 -13.29 -9.57
CA MET A 246 12.31 -13.76 -8.29
C MET A 246 13.39 -13.69 -7.20
N PRO A 247 13.04 -13.30 -5.97
CA PRO A 247 13.99 -13.30 -4.87
C PRO A 247 14.35 -14.73 -4.47
N ALA A 248 15.58 -14.96 -4.02
CA ALA A 248 16.00 -16.27 -3.50
C ALA A 248 15.29 -16.61 -2.17
N ASN A 249 15.00 -15.60 -1.36
CA ASN A 249 14.17 -15.71 -0.16
C ASN A 249 12.96 -14.77 -0.31
N LEU A 250 11.75 -15.32 -0.20
CA LEU A 250 10.48 -14.58 -0.36
C LEU A 250 10.33 -13.41 0.63
N HIS A 251 10.95 -13.48 1.81
CA HIS A 251 10.91 -12.41 2.80
C HIS A 251 11.95 -11.31 2.54
N HIS A 252 12.96 -11.57 1.70
CA HIS A 252 14.07 -10.62 1.44
C HIS A 252 13.93 -9.97 0.06
N ASP A 253 12.69 -9.70 -0.36
CA ASP A 253 12.39 -9.20 -1.69
C ASP A 253 12.88 -7.74 -1.86
N ALA A 254 13.70 -7.50 -2.90
CA ALA A 254 14.26 -6.18 -3.23
C ALA A 254 13.20 -5.09 -3.51
N TYR A 255 11.97 -5.47 -3.83
CA TYR A 255 10.86 -4.55 -4.02
C TYR A 255 10.42 -3.92 -2.69
N LEU A 256 10.54 -4.64 -1.57
CA LEU A 256 10.29 -4.06 -0.23
C LEU A 256 11.27 -2.92 0.06
N VAL A 257 12.54 -3.08 -0.31
CA VAL A 257 13.56 -2.03 -0.21
C VAL A 257 13.14 -0.80 -1.01
N ALA A 258 12.62 -1.00 -2.22
CA ALA A 258 12.15 0.08 -3.08
C ALA A 258 10.93 0.81 -2.48
N ILE A 259 10.00 0.08 -1.87
CA ILE A 259 8.84 0.65 -1.17
C ILE A 259 9.32 1.51 0.00
N PHE A 260 10.20 0.99 0.87
CA PHE A 260 10.75 1.76 1.99
C PHE A 260 11.46 3.03 1.53
N LEU A 261 12.30 2.92 0.49
CA LEU A 261 12.96 4.08 -0.09
C LEU A 261 11.96 5.12 -0.62
N ALA A 262 10.94 4.69 -1.36
CA ALA A 262 9.95 5.58 -1.93
C ALA A 262 9.07 6.25 -0.86
N MET A 263 8.67 5.50 0.18
CA MET A 263 7.96 6.07 1.34
C MET A 263 8.84 7.05 2.10
N ALA A 264 10.09 6.71 2.40
CA ALA A 264 11.02 7.58 3.11
C ALA A 264 11.29 8.89 2.34
N GLN A 265 11.51 8.80 1.03
CA GLN A 265 11.68 9.98 0.18
C GLN A 265 10.43 10.84 0.12
N ARG A 266 9.24 10.24 0.17
CA ARG A 266 7.97 10.97 0.18
C ARG A 266 7.81 11.89 1.40
N HIS A 267 8.54 11.66 2.49
CA HIS A 267 8.56 12.58 3.64
C HIS A 267 9.25 13.91 3.35
N PHE A 268 10.20 13.93 2.42
CA PHE A 268 11.07 15.09 2.19
C PHE A 268 10.91 15.68 0.79
N TYR A 269 10.30 14.95 -0.14
CA TYR A 269 10.06 15.39 -1.50
C TYR A 269 8.56 15.54 -1.81
N ASP A 270 8.22 16.66 -2.43
CA ASP A 270 6.88 16.96 -2.92
C ASP A 270 6.42 16.01 -4.03
N VAL A 271 5.10 16.00 -4.29
CA VAL A 271 4.55 15.21 -5.40
C VAL A 271 5.07 15.83 -6.70
N PRO A 272 5.71 15.06 -7.59
CA PRO A 272 6.10 15.57 -8.89
C PRO A 272 4.86 16.02 -9.67
N VAL A 273 4.83 17.28 -10.11
CA VAL A 273 3.76 17.78 -10.99
C VAL A 273 3.84 17.04 -12.33
N PRO A 274 2.73 16.51 -12.89
CA PRO A 274 2.75 15.70 -14.12
C PRO A 274 3.41 16.35 -15.34
N SER A 275 3.45 17.69 -15.42
CA SER A 275 4.10 18.44 -16.50
C SER A 275 5.62 18.30 -16.52
N SER A 276 6.26 18.00 -15.38
CA SER A 276 7.73 17.92 -15.28
C SER A 276 8.33 16.70 -15.98
N TRP A 277 7.51 15.70 -16.34
CA TRP A 277 7.96 14.43 -16.90
C TRP A 277 8.47 14.53 -18.35
N ARG A 278 7.91 15.46 -19.14
CA ARG A 278 8.30 15.63 -20.56
C ARG A 278 9.54 16.51 -20.73
N ASP A 279 9.76 17.46 -19.81
CA ASP A 279 10.84 18.45 -19.91
C ASP A 279 12.10 18.07 -19.13
N SER A 280 12.02 17.06 -18.25
CA SER A 280 13.16 16.55 -17.47
C SER A 280 13.87 15.37 -18.12
N ARG A 281 14.12 15.42 -19.44
CA ARG A 281 15.30 14.72 -19.95
C ARG A 281 16.47 15.24 -19.12
N TRP A 282 17.24 14.34 -18.51
CA TRP A 282 18.44 14.62 -17.72
C TRP A 282 19.29 15.72 -18.37
N SER A 283 18.95 16.97 -18.10
CA SER A 283 19.70 18.12 -18.55
C SER A 283 20.70 18.34 -17.43
N PRO A 284 22.01 18.22 -17.70
CA PRO A 284 23.07 18.45 -16.71
C PRO A 284 23.04 19.88 -16.12
N TRP A 285 22.18 20.75 -16.66
CA TRP A 285 22.13 22.19 -16.46
C TRP A 285 20.91 22.67 -15.68
N ALA A 286 19.94 21.80 -15.37
CA ALA A 286 18.85 22.19 -14.46
C ALA A 286 19.39 22.18 -13.02
N GLU A 287 19.19 23.30 -12.32
CA GLU A 287 19.66 23.49 -10.94
C GLU A 287 19.24 22.33 -10.04
N LYS A 288 20.18 21.83 -9.24
CA LYS A 288 19.89 20.78 -8.26
C LYS A 288 18.92 21.36 -7.24
N PRO A 289 17.80 20.70 -6.93
CA PRO A 289 16.90 21.20 -5.91
C PRO A 289 17.65 21.33 -4.57
N PRO A 290 17.24 22.27 -3.70
CA PRO A 290 17.86 22.42 -2.40
C PRO A 290 17.82 21.10 -1.64
N ARG A 291 18.88 20.82 -0.89
CA ARG A 291 18.98 19.60 -0.08
C ARG A 291 17.91 19.66 1.02
N PRO A 292 17.00 18.67 1.09
CA PRO A 292 16.08 18.56 2.22
C PRO A 292 16.84 18.27 3.51
N ALA A 293 16.31 18.72 4.65
CA ALA A 293 16.81 18.32 5.95
C ALA A 293 16.33 16.88 6.23
N PHE A 294 17.14 15.89 5.83
CA PHE A 294 16.81 14.49 6.06
C PHE A 294 16.94 14.13 7.53
N GLU A 295 15.99 13.33 8.00
CA GLU A 295 15.96 12.75 9.33
C GLU A 295 15.84 11.23 9.24
N ASP A 296 16.19 10.54 10.33
CA ASP A 296 16.06 9.10 10.42
C ASP A 296 14.57 8.74 10.56
N LEU A 297 14.12 7.76 9.76
CA LEU A 297 12.72 7.36 9.70
C LEU A 297 12.56 5.89 10.06
N LYS A 298 11.47 5.62 10.79
CA LYS A 298 10.96 4.27 11.04
C LYS A 298 9.63 4.10 10.31
N LEU A 299 9.59 3.18 9.36
CA LEU A 299 8.42 2.94 8.50
C LEU A 299 8.03 1.48 8.52
N ARG A 300 6.78 1.17 8.12
CA ARG A 300 6.25 -0.21 8.16
C ARG A 300 5.65 -0.66 6.83
N ILE A 301 5.82 -1.95 6.54
CA ILE A 301 5.13 -2.64 5.45
C ILE A 301 4.44 -3.86 6.06
N LEU A 302 3.12 -3.96 5.88
CA LEU A 302 2.35 -5.15 6.20
C LEU A 302 2.22 -6.04 4.96
N THR A 303 2.48 -7.32 5.13
CA THR A 303 2.16 -8.36 4.15
C THR A 303 1.47 -9.53 4.85
N HIS A 304 1.03 -10.52 4.08
CA HIS A 304 0.56 -11.80 4.62
C HIS A 304 1.20 -12.94 3.84
N ASP A 305 1.28 -14.09 4.49
CA ASP A 305 1.66 -15.38 3.95
C ASP A 305 0.43 -16.30 4.06
N SER A 306 -0.13 -16.67 2.90
CA SER A 306 -1.31 -17.53 2.81
C SER A 306 -1.00 -18.97 3.24
N ASP A 307 0.20 -19.45 2.97
CA ASP A 307 0.58 -20.85 3.19
C ASP A 307 0.79 -21.13 4.67
N MET A 308 1.41 -20.17 5.37
CA MET A 308 1.68 -20.28 6.80
C MET A 308 0.59 -19.65 7.66
N GLU A 309 -0.38 -18.93 7.08
CA GLU A 309 -1.43 -18.19 7.77
C GLU A 309 -0.93 -17.12 8.77
N HIS A 310 0.11 -16.37 8.37
CA HIS A 310 0.70 -15.30 9.18
C HIS A 310 0.57 -13.94 8.49
N PHE A 311 0.37 -12.89 9.28
CA PHE A 311 0.78 -11.55 8.90
C PHE A 311 2.29 -11.41 9.08
N ILE A 312 2.94 -10.66 8.19
CA ILE A 312 4.35 -10.33 8.30
C ILE A 312 4.47 -8.82 8.30
N ILE A 313 5.11 -8.30 9.34
CA ILE A 313 5.31 -6.85 9.51
C ILE A 313 6.80 -6.59 9.33
N TYR A 314 7.13 -5.84 8.28
CA TYR A 314 8.47 -5.33 8.05
C TYR A 314 8.59 -3.94 8.65
N THR A 315 9.60 -3.71 9.47
CA THR A 315 9.98 -2.42 10.04
C THR A 315 11.29 -1.99 9.40
N GLY A 316 11.23 -0.92 8.59
CA GLY A 316 12.40 -0.32 7.97
C GLY A 316 12.95 0.80 8.83
N HIS A 317 14.25 0.76 9.11
CA HIS A 317 15.03 1.84 9.73
C HIS A 317 15.85 2.52 8.63
N ILE A 318 15.38 3.67 8.16
CA ILE A 318 16.00 4.43 7.08
C ILE A 318 16.76 5.59 7.69
N THR A 319 18.07 5.64 7.46
CA THR A 319 18.91 6.73 7.96
C THR A 319 18.88 7.94 7.03
N SER A 320 19.05 9.13 7.60
CA SER A 320 19.30 10.38 6.89
C SER A 320 20.49 10.24 5.91
N LYS A 321 21.57 9.57 6.34
CA LYS A 321 22.76 9.27 5.52
C LYS A 321 22.43 8.42 4.29
N PHE A 322 21.54 7.44 4.43
CA PHE A 322 21.06 6.63 3.30
C PHE A 322 20.30 7.50 2.30
N LEU A 323 19.38 8.37 2.75
CA LEU A 323 18.63 9.28 1.88
C LEU A 323 19.52 10.33 1.20
N ASP A 324 20.49 10.88 1.93
CA ASP A 324 21.51 11.79 1.42
C ASP A 324 22.27 11.19 0.25
N ARG A 325 22.60 9.90 0.33
CA ARG A 325 23.27 9.17 -0.73
C ARG A 325 22.46 9.15 -2.03
N PHE A 326 21.13 9.12 -1.96
CA PHE A 326 20.26 9.23 -3.14
C PHE A 326 20.11 10.68 -3.62
N HIS A 327 20.17 11.66 -2.73
CA HIS A 327 20.15 13.08 -3.10
C HIS A 327 21.45 13.52 -3.77
N ASP A 328 22.61 13.05 -3.31
CA ASP A 328 23.91 13.19 -3.99
C ASP A 328 24.54 11.84 -4.32
N PRO A 329 24.17 11.23 -5.46
CA PRO A 329 24.63 9.91 -5.82
C PRO A 329 26.10 9.85 -6.20
N SER A 330 26.77 10.99 -6.36
CA SER A 330 28.16 11.06 -6.79
C SER A 330 29.16 11.16 -5.63
N THR A 331 28.69 11.61 -4.48
CA THR A 331 29.48 11.74 -3.25
C THR A 331 29.14 10.60 -2.31
N THR A 332 30.12 10.16 -1.52
CA THR A 332 29.83 9.41 -0.30
C THR A 332 29.58 10.42 0.81
N PRO A 333 28.48 10.28 1.60
CA PRO A 333 28.32 11.06 2.82
C PRO A 333 29.60 10.92 3.66
N THR A 334 30.26 12.04 3.98
CA THR A 334 31.58 12.03 4.62
C THR A 334 31.48 11.39 6.00
N SER A 335 32.26 10.34 6.21
CA SER A 335 32.34 9.52 7.41
C SER A 335 33.28 10.13 8.47
N ASP A 336 33.31 11.45 8.65
CA ASP A 336 34.24 12.08 9.59
C ASP A 336 33.92 11.75 11.07
N GLU A 337 32.86 10.99 11.33
CA GLU A 337 32.47 10.45 12.64
C GLU A 337 32.53 8.91 12.75
N ILE A 338 33.02 8.18 11.73
CA ILE A 338 33.17 6.71 11.86
C ILE A 338 34.55 6.40 12.44
N LYS A 339 34.69 6.72 13.73
CA LYS A 339 35.58 6.03 14.66
C LYS A 339 34.67 5.38 15.69
N ASP A 340 34.12 4.22 15.36
CA ASP A 340 33.87 3.13 16.31
C ASP A 340 33.20 1.96 15.59
N GLU A 341 33.52 0.78 16.10
CA GLU A 341 33.36 -0.53 15.50
C GLU A 341 31.91 -1.03 15.45
N GLY A 342 31.65 -1.98 14.54
CA GLY A 342 30.50 -2.89 14.63
C GLY A 342 29.68 -3.00 13.34
N GLU A 343 30.04 -3.96 12.49
CA GLU A 343 29.27 -4.82 11.55
C GLU A 343 28.01 -4.32 10.79
N ASN A 344 27.55 -3.08 10.95
CA ASN A 344 26.44 -2.49 10.22
C ASN A 344 26.99 -1.38 9.33
N ASP A 345 26.94 -1.57 8.01
CA ASP A 345 27.25 -0.52 7.04
C ASP A 345 26.29 0.67 7.28
N PRO A 346 26.76 1.82 7.81
CA PRO A 346 25.88 2.94 8.16
C PRO A 346 25.27 3.63 6.93
N LEU A 347 25.66 3.18 5.72
CA LEU A 347 25.18 3.66 4.43
C LEU A 347 24.07 2.80 3.81
N GLY A 348 23.63 1.75 4.52
CA GLY A 348 22.58 0.82 4.12
C GLY A 348 21.21 1.10 4.74
N ILE A 349 20.27 0.18 4.52
CA ILE A 349 18.94 0.17 5.15
C ILE A 349 18.77 -1.10 5.97
N ARG A 350 18.32 -0.97 7.22
CA ARG A 350 18.01 -2.12 8.07
C ARG A 350 16.51 -2.40 8.04
N ILE A 351 16.13 -3.62 7.73
CA ILE A 351 14.74 -4.08 7.65
C ILE A 351 14.58 -5.25 8.61
N GLU A 352 13.86 -5.03 9.69
CA GLU A 352 13.47 -6.07 10.63
C GLU A 352 12.10 -6.62 10.24
N TYR A 353 11.83 -7.91 10.45
CA TYR A 353 10.48 -8.44 10.25
C TYR A 353 10.05 -9.42 11.33
N THR A 354 8.77 -9.33 11.71
CA THR A 354 8.12 -10.22 12.68
C THR A 354 6.94 -10.92 12.02
N LYS A 355 6.75 -12.20 12.34
CA LYS A 355 5.57 -12.97 11.95
C LYS A 355 4.51 -12.89 13.06
N VAL A 356 3.25 -12.80 12.66
CA VAL A 356 2.10 -12.72 13.57
C VAL A 356 1.04 -13.72 13.10
N PRO A 357 0.73 -14.77 13.89
CA PRO A 357 -0.27 -15.75 13.49
C PRO A 357 -1.66 -15.11 13.45
N ILE A 358 -2.39 -15.34 12.35
CA ILE A 358 -3.73 -14.80 12.12
C ILE A 358 -4.72 -15.40 13.13
N TRP A 359 -4.60 -16.70 13.38
CA TRP A 359 -5.44 -17.43 14.31
C TRP A 359 -4.74 -17.62 15.67
N PRO A 360 -5.47 -17.60 16.80
CA PRO A 360 -6.92 -17.32 16.94
C PRO A 360 -7.26 -15.82 16.80
N ILE A 361 -8.51 -15.47 16.43
CA ILE A 361 -8.95 -14.06 16.33
C ILE A 361 -8.86 -13.35 17.68
N LEU A 362 -9.21 -14.05 18.76
CA LEU A 362 -9.05 -13.53 20.11
C LEU A 362 -7.54 -13.32 20.39
N GLY A 363 -7.19 -12.13 20.84
CA GLY A 363 -5.78 -11.75 21.02
C GLY A 363 -5.09 -11.25 19.74
N LEU A 364 -5.76 -11.26 18.57
CA LEU A 364 -5.15 -10.81 17.32
C LEU A 364 -4.83 -9.32 17.35
N LYS A 365 -5.69 -8.49 17.98
CA LYS A 365 -5.45 -7.05 18.13
C LYS A 365 -4.15 -6.80 18.88
N GLU A 366 -3.89 -7.55 19.94
CA GLU A 366 -2.72 -7.42 20.81
C GLU A 366 -1.46 -7.97 20.14
N ARG A 367 -1.55 -9.16 19.51
CA ARG A 367 -0.42 -9.76 18.77
C ARG A 367 -0.01 -8.89 17.59
N LEU A 368 -0.98 -8.47 16.78
CA LEU A 368 -0.74 -7.61 15.62
C LEU A 368 -0.34 -6.21 16.07
N GLY A 369 -0.89 -5.71 17.17
CA GLY A 369 -0.53 -4.45 17.78
C GLY A 369 0.91 -4.42 18.30
N LYS A 370 1.38 -5.52 18.88
CA LYS A 370 2.78 -5.67 19.33
C LYS A 370 3.78 -5.59 18.17
N GLY A 371 3.51 -6.27 17.05
CA GLY A 371 4.33 -6.12 15.83
C GLY A 371 4.14 -4.75 15.17
N LEU A 372 2.89 -4.26 15.22
CA LEU A 372 2.39 -2.90 14.99
C LEU A 372 3.24 -1.82 15.65
N GLY A 373 3.72 -2.09 16.87
CA GLY A 373 4.36 -1.14 17.77
C GLY A 373 3.47 0.02 18.21
N GLU A 374 3.66 0.41 19.47
CA GLU A 374 2.83 1.40 20.16
C GLU A 374 2.82 2.78 19.46
N GLU A 375 3.85 3.11 18.68
CA GLU A 375 3.93 4.37 17.95
C GLU A 375 2.92 4.47 16.80
N VAL A 376 2.38 3.36 16.30
CA VAL A 376 1.36 3.36 15.24
C VAL A 376 -0.03 3.07 15.80
N VAL A 377 -0.16 2.10 16.70
CA VAL A 377 -1.47 1.61 17.18
C VAL A 377 -1.89 2.18 18.53
N GLY A 378 -1.01 2.90 19.22
CA GLY A 378 -1.22 3.40 20.57
C GLY A 378 -0.90 2.35 21.65
N GLN A 379 -1.08 2.76 22.90
CA GLN A 379 -0.83 1.91 24.07
C GLN A 379 -1.94 0.86 24.22
N PHE A 380 -1.55 -0.36 24.58
CA PHE A 380 -2.46 -1.45 24.94
C PHE A 380 -2.56 -1.57 26.45
N ASN A 381 -3.76 -1.89 26.97
CA ASN A 381 -3.90 -2.27 28.36
C ASN A 381 -3.45 -3.74 28.51
N PRO A 382 -2.34 -4.05 29.21
CA PRO A 382 -1.83 -5.41 29.32
C PRO A 382 -2.73 -6.33 30.17
N SER A 383 -3.74 -5.77 30.84
CA SER A 383 -4.62 -6.49 31.76
C SER A 383 -5.97 -6.88 31.15
N GLU A 384 -6.31 -6.36 29.97
CA GLU A 384 -7.61 -6.53 29.34
C GLU A 384 -7.43 -6.85 27.86
N MET A 385 -7.96 -8.00 27.44
CA MET A 385 -7.95 -8.42 26.03
C MET A 385 -9.25 -7.95 25.38
N GLU A 386 -9.15 -7.38 24.18
CA GLU A 386 -10.32 -6.96 23.42
C GLU A 386 -11.15 -8.20 23.01
N THR A 387 -12.40 -8.25 23.45
CA THR A 387 -13.34 -9.35 23.14
C THR A 387 -14.49 -8.93 22.23
N TRP A 388 -14.63 -7.63 21.88
CA TRP A 388 -15.70 -7.08 21.04
C TRP A 388 -17.13 -7.46 21.51
N ASP A 389 -17.34 -7.55 22.82
CA ASP A 389 -18.59 -8.03 23.44
C ASP A 389 -19.74 -6.99 23.43
N THR A 390 -19.45 -5.71 23.12
CA THR A 390 -20.36 -4.57 23.32
C THR A 390 -21.30 -4.26 22.14
N ASP A 391 -21.24 -4.99 21.03
CA ASP A 391 -22.08 -4.73 19.84
C ASP A 391 -23.61 -4.94 20.07
N SER A 392 -24.03 -5.34 21.27
CA SER A 392 -25.38 -5.87 21.53
C SER A 392 -26.30 -5.02 22.42
N GLU A 393 -25.84 -3.90 23.01
CA GLU A 393 -26.70 -3.14 23.94
C GLU A 393 -27.26 -1.80 23.39
N ASP A 394 -26.65 -1.20 22.36
CA ASP A 394 -27.07 0.12 21.86
C ASP A 394 -27.98 0.09 20.61
N ASP A 395 -28.11 -1.06 19.94
CA ASP A 395 -28.97 -1.23 18.74
C ASP A 395 -30.39 -1.73 19.06
N ALA A 396 -30.81 -1.70 20.33
CA ALA A 396 -32.20 -1.93 20.67
C ALA A 396 -33.04 -0.72 20.18
N PRO A 397 -33.97 -0.88 19.22
CA PRO A 397 -34.86 0.21 18.87
C PRO A 397 -35.69 0.51 20.11
N ARG A 398 -35.49 1.71 20.69
CA ARG A 398 -36.35 2.28 21.74
C ARG A 398 -37.76 2.41 21.18
N ASN A 399 -38.51 1.32 21.26
CA ASN A 399 -39.92 1.23 20.95
C ASN A 399 -40.68 1.98 22.05
N THR A 400 -40.74 3.31 21.95
CA THR A 400 -41.66 4.12 22.74
C THR A 400 -43.07 3.88 22.23
N LYS A 401 -43.70 2.81 22.74
CA LYS A 401 -45.14 2.58 22.65
C LYS A 401 -45.88 3.78 23.23
N ARG A 402 -46.48 4.62 22.38
CA ARG A 402 -47.58 5.50 22.81
C ARG A 402 -48.83 4.66 22.97
N LYS A 403 -49.17 4.43 24.23
CA LYS A 403 -50.46 3.92 24.71
C LYS A 403 -51.54 4.93 24.31
N ARG A 404 -52.48 4.54 23.46
CA ARG A 404 -53.82 5.16 23.41
C ARG A 404 -54.84 4.03 23.44
N GLU A 405 -55.45 3.88 24.61
CA GLU A 405 -56.64 3.08 24.83
C GLU A 405 -57.81 3.73 24.07
N ALA A 406 -58.55 2.93 23.30
CA ALA A 406 -59.93 3.19 22.93
C ALA A 406 -60.64 1.84 22.74
N LEU A 407 -61.67 1.65 23.56
CA LEU A 407 -62.65 0.57 23.62
C LEU A 407 -63.44 0.38 22.31
N GLY A 408 -63.94 -0.85 22.12
CA GLY A 408 -65.16 -1.14 21.35
C GLY A 408 -64.95 -2.16 20.23
N ASP A 409 -64.98 -3.48 20.47
CA ASP A 409 -66.15 -4.37 20.62
C ASP A 409 -66.50 -5.11 19.30
N MET A 410 -66.87 -6.38 19.44
CA MET A 410 -67.50 -7.27 18.44
C MET A 410 -66.69 -7.68 17.18
N PHE A 411 -66.13 -8.89 17.17
CA PHE A 411 -66.77 -10.09 16.58
C PHE A 411 -65.84 -11.31 16.62
N ARG A 412 -66.44 -12.43 16.99
CA ARG A 412 -65.94 -13.80 17.15
C ARG A 412 -66.40 -14.63 15.94
N PHE A 413 -65.53 -15.46 15.34
CA PHE A 413 -65.84 -16.78 14.75
C PHE A 413 -64.52 -17.45 14.27
N GLU A 414 -64.06 -18.54 14.94
CA GLU A 414 -64.00 -19.97 14.48
C GLU A 414 -63.16 -20.19 13.21
N GLU A 415 -61.98 -20.84 13.26
CA GLU A 415 -61.70 -22.28 13.43
C GLU A 415 -62.33 -23.16 12.33
N GLU A 416 -61.54 -23.58 11.33
CA GLU A 416 -61.52 -24.96 10.84
C GLU A 416 -60.28 -25.26 9.96
N THR A 417 -59.66 -26.39 10.30
CA THR A 417 -58.86 -27.39 9.53
C THR A 417 -59.37 -27.63 8.10
N ASP A 418 -58.72 -28.30 7.12
CA ASP A 418 -57.61 -29.25 7.04
C ASP A 418 -57.19 -29.38 5.56
N ASP A 419 -55.96 -29.87 5.35
CA ASP A 419 -55.48 -30.83 4.33
C ASP A 419 -55.61 -30.70 2.78
N GLU A 420 -54.42 -30.89 2.19
CA GLU A 420 -54.02 -31.75 1.06
C GLU A 420 -54.38 -31.49 -0.43
N GLN A 421 -53.29 -31.60 -1.22
CA GLN A 421 -53.14 -32.16 -2.58
C GLN A 421 -53.60 -31.42 -3.86
N GLU A 422 -52.58 -30.91 -4.57
CA GLU A 422 -52.17 -31.33 -5.92
C GLU A 422 -53.25 -31.64 -6.98
N SER A 423 -53.38 -30.76 -7.99
CA SER A 423 -53.11 -31.09 -9.42
C SER A 423 -53.78 -30.12 -10.42
N SER A 424 -53.16 -30.09 -11.59
CA SER A 424 -53.44 -29.40 -12.86
C SER A 424 -54.90 -29.05 -13.21
N LEU A 425 -55.10 -27.91 -13.91
CA LEU A 425 -55.53 -27.81 -15.32
C LEU A 425 -55.94 -26.35 -15.70
N LYS A 426 -55.25 -25.77 -16.72
CA LYS A 426 -55.76 -24.70 -17.62
C LYS A 426 -56.82 -25.32 -18.56
N PRO A 427 -57.73 -24.59 -19.30
CA PRO A 427 -57.49 -23.31 -20.00
C PRO A 427 -58.73 -22.38 -20.22
N LYS A 428 -58.54 -21.20 -20.85
CA LYS A 428 -59.65 -20.51 -21.55
C LYS A 428 -59.20 -19.81 -22.84
N ARG A 429 -60.06 -19.97 -23.85
CA ARG A 429 -59.89 -19.88 -25.30
C ARG A 429 -59.85 -18.47 -25.90
N GLN A 430 -59.12 -18.40 -27.01
CA GLN A 430 -59.04 -17.38 -28.06
C GLN A 430 -60.13 -17.62 -29.14
N ARG A 431 -60.61 -16.57 -29.83
CA ARG A 431 -61.69 -16.63 -30.85
C ARG A 431 -61.22 -16.07 -32.22
N LEU A 432 -61.35 -16.91 -33.26
CA LEU A 432 -61.58 -16.79 -34.74
C LEU A 432 -61.45 -15.40 -35.42
N GLN A 433 -60.65 -15.18 -36.50
CA GLN A 433 -60.84 -15.45 -37.97
C GLN A 433 -62.14 -14.85 -38.57
N GLU A 434 -62.25 -14.28 -39.78
CA GLU A 434 -61.47 -14.26 -41.05
C GLU A 434 -62.09 -13.18 -42.00
N GLY A 435 -61.41 -12.80 -43.09
CA GLY A 435 -62.00 -12.04 -44.21
C GLY A 435 -60.99 -11.73 -45.34
N PRO A 436 -61.13 -12.34 -46.56
CA PRO A 436 -60.22 -12.14 -47.72
C PRO A 436 -61.00 -11.58 -48.96
N PRO A 437 -60.54 -11.71 -50.23
CA PRO A 437 -59.36 -11.18 -50.95
C PRO A 437 -59.74 -10.52 -52.32
N ILE A 438 -58.82 -10.50 -53.31
CA ILE A 438 -58.96 -10.26 -54.79
C ILE A 438 -58.50 -8.84 -55.24
N GLY A 439 -57.70 -8.60 -56.30
CA GLY A 439 -57.09 -9.41 -57.38
C GLY A 439 -56.16 -8.51 -58.25
N VAL A 440 -55.03 -9.01 -58.75
CA VAL A 440 -54.70 -9.49 -60.14
C VAL A 440 -54.25 -8.42 -61.16
N GLY A 441 -53.10 -8.68 -61.80
CA GLY A 441 -52.74 -8.27 -63.17
C GLY A 441 -51.55 -7.30 -63.23
N ALA A 442 -50.46 -7.52 -63.98
CA ALA A 442 -50.13 -8.50 -65.02
C ALA A 442 -48.61 -8.69 -65.08
#